data_AF-A0A951XEF0-F1
#
_entry.id   AF-A0A951XEF0-F1
#
_cell.length_a   1.000
_cell.length_b   1.000
_cell.length_c   1.000
_cell.angle_alpha   90.00
_cell.angle_beta   90.00
_cell.angle_gamma   90.00
#
_symmetry.space_group_name_H-M   'P 1'
#
loop_
_entity.id
_entity.type
_entity.pdbx_description
1 polymer ?
#
loop_
_entity_poly.entity_id
_entity_poly.type
_entity_poly.pdbx_seq_one_letter_code
_entity_poly.pdbx_strand_id
1 'polypeptide(L)'
;QQQAAGTPGQTTVTVTQTTYDTQGRVIKTEKKLSNTQVNGNTMSDLTTVTTMEYDELGQLRKKKPGSKKDPATGTYYSPRQPLEEMAYDYNIRGWLLGINKDYITGTSNSDRYFGFELGYDQDPSIGSYAHKEYNGNISGVLWKSEGDQQKRKYDFSYDAANRLLKADFNQQAGGAGFDKSAGIDFSLGGDPATGGAMKYDANGNITEMWQTGLQLASSAVIDKLNYTYLNENSSNRLVKVTDGVAGADNGKLGDFKDGANPGDDYAYDANGNLQYDHNKAISSITYNHLNLPAVITVTGKGAITYLYDAAGNKLKKVIVEAPSTTNGNKTITTTTTYCSGLVYESRTISPADPNRPDYTDKLLFAGH
;
A
#
# COMPACT_ATOMS: atom_id res chain seq x y z
N GLN A 1 -16.25 7.28 25.00
CA GLN A 1 -15.14 7.13 25.96
C GLN A 1 -14.51 5.78 25.67
N GLN A 2 -13.20 5.71 25.48
CA GLN A 2 -12.52 4.45 25.21
C GLN A 2 -11.48 4.24 26.31
N GLN A 3 -11.53 3.09 26.98
CA GLN A 3 -10.65 2.75 28.10
C GLN A 3 -9.68 1.66 27.63
N ALA A 4 -8.38 1.95 27.66
CA ALA A 4 -7.35 0.92 27.54
C ALA A 4 -7.12 0.28 28.92
N ALA A 5 -7.09 -1.05 28.99
CA ALA A 5 -6.90 -1.80 30.22
C ALA A 5 -5.40 -1.93 30.56
N GLY A 6 -4.87 -0.92 31.25
CA GLY A 6 -3.59 -0.95 31.97
C GLY A 6 -3.70 0.00 33.15
N THR A 7 -2.97 -0.18 34.24
CA THR A 7 -3.07 0.71 35.43
C THR A 7 -2.00 1.81 35.34
N PRO A 8 -2.37 3.10 35.36
CA PRO A 8 -3.73 3.64 35.40
C PRO A 8 -4.38 3.56 34.01
N GLY A 9 -5.70 3.39 33.96
CA GLY A 9 -6.43 3.33 32.69
C GLY A 9 -6.31 4.66 31.94
N GLN A 10 -5.89 4.64 30.68
CA GLN A 10 -5.92 5.83 29.83
C GLN A 10 -7.29 5.89 29.15
N THR A 11 -7.98 7.02 29.29
CA THR A 11 -9.16 7.34 28.49
C THR A 11 -8.81 8.47 27.54
N THR A 12 -9.01 8.22 26.24
CA THR A 12 -8.90 9.24 25.19
C THR A 12 -10.31 9.68 24.82
N VAL A 13 -10.53 11.00 24.81
CA VAL A 13 -11.73 11.62 24.26
C VAL A 13 -11.32 12.35 23.01
N THR A 14 -11.92 11.99 21.87
CA THR A 14 -11.74 12.71 20.60
C THR A 14 -13.07 13.32 20.22
N VAL A 15 -13.05 14.62 19.91
CA VAL A 15 -14.19 15.33 19.33
C VAL A 15 -13.83 15.64 17.89
N THR A 16 -14.63 15.13 16.96
CA THR A 16 -14.55 15.44 15.53
C THR A 16 -15.63 16.45 15.19
N GLN A 17 -15.23 17.60 14.66
CA GLN A 17 -16.13 18.60 14.11
C GLN A 17 -16.03 18.57 12.59
N THR A 18 -17.15 18.29 11.94
CA THR A 18 -17.25 18.25 10.48
C THR A 18 -18.14 19.39 10.02
N THR A 19 -17.62 20.24 9.14
CA THR A 19 -18.37 21.31 8.49
C THR A 19 -18.75 20.88 7.09
N TYR A 20 -19.99 21.18 6.71
CA TYR A 20 -20.55 20.83 5.42
C TYR A 20 -20.88 22.10 4.62
N ASP A 21 -20.86 21.99 3.29
CA ASP A 21 -21.45 23.01 2.44
C ASP A 21 -22.98 22.88 2.37
N THR A 22 -23.62 23.75 1.58
CA THR A 22 -25.08 23.79 1.40
C THR A 22 -25.64 22.54 0.72
N GLN A 23 -24.80 21.72 0.08
CA GLN A 23 -25.17 20.45 -0.54
C GLN A 23 -24.87 19.25 0.36
N GLY A 24 -24.41 19.47 1.60
CA GLY A 24 -24.11 18.41 2.56
C GLY A 24 -22.76 17.70 2.32
N ARG A 25 -21.86 18.29 1.52
CA ARG A 25 -20.51 17.75 1.29
C ARG A 25 -19.54 18.27 2.35
N VAL A 26 -18.60 17.44 2.79
CA VAL A 26 -17.64 17.78 3.86
C VAL A 26 -16.59 18.79 3.35
N ILE A 27 -16.57 20.01 3.88
CA ILE A 27 -15.58 21.03 3.48
C ILE A 27 -14.45 21.21 4.50
N LYS A 28 -14.64 20.76 5.73
CA LYS A 28 -13.64 20.88 6.80
C LYS A 28 -13.84 19.80 7.85
N THR A 29 -12.76 19.15 8.25
CA THR A 29 -12.72 18.27 9.42
C THR A 29 -11.71 18.80 10.41
N GLU A 30 -12.15 19.01 11.64
CA GLU A 30 -11.32 19.45 12.75
C GLU A 30 -11.43 18.46 13.90
N LYS A 31 -10.33 18.30 14.63
CA LYS A 31 -10.32 17.45 15.81
C LYS A 31 -9.71 18.17 16.98
N LYS A 32 -10.21 17.85 18.16
CA LYS A 32 -9.53 18.08 19.44
C LYS A 32 -9.59 16.81 20.27
N LEU A 33 -8.64 16.65 21.19
CA LEU A 33 -8.57 15.48 22.04
C LEU A 33 -8.18 15.82 23.47
N SER A 34 -8.58 14.97 24.41
CA SER A 34 -8.03 14.91 25.78
C SER A 34 -7.62 13.48 26.10
N ASN A 35 -6.64 13.32 26.98
CA ASN A 35 -6.27 12.02 27.53
C ASN A 35 -6.18 12.16 29.05
N THR A 36 -6.72 11.20 29.80
CA THR A 36 -6.77 11.28 31.28
C THR A 36 -5.40 11.42 31.96
N GLN A 37 -4.33 11.02 31.29
CA GLN A 37 -2.96 11.03 31.83
C GLN A 37 -2.02 12.03 31.14
N VAL A 38 -2.52 12.85 30.20
CA VAL A 38 -1.70 13.82 29.45
C VAL A 38 -2.24 15.22 29.69
N ASN A 39 -1.36 16.19 29.95
CA ASN A 39 -1.70 17.60 30.10
C ASN A 39 -2.88 17.86 31.07
N GLY A 40 -2.94 17.09 32.16
CA GLY A 40 -4.00 17.21 33.17
C GLY A 40 -5.41 16.93 32.65
N ASN A 41 -5.58 16.08 31.62
CA ASN A 41 -6.87 15.79 30.98
C ASN A 41 -7.53 17.02 30.33
N THR A 42 -6.73 18.05 30.02
CA THR A 42 -7.23 19.24 29.33
C THR A 42 -7.56 18.91 27.88
N MET A 43 -8.71 19.38 27.41
CA MET A 43 -9.09 19.27 26.01
C MET A 43 -8.22 20.19 25.15
N SER A 44 -7.60 19.66 24.10
CA SER A 44 -6.79 20.45 23.18
C SER A 44 -7.62 21.47 22.40
N ASP A 45 -6.93 22.43 21.77
CA ASP A 45 -7.53 23.29 20.75
C ASP A 45 -7.92 22.48 19.51
N LEU A 46 -8.88 23.02 18.76
CA LEU A 46 -9.27 22.47 17.46
C LEU A 46 -8.11 22.56 16.48
N THR A 47 -7.80 21.42 15.87
CA THR A 47 -6.81 21.29 14.81
C THR A 47 -7.49 20.85 13.53
N THR A 48 -7.32 21.65 12.47
CA THR A 48 -7.80 21.29 11.14
C THR A 48 -7.01 20.09 10.63
N VAL A 49 -7.73 19.00 10.39
CA VAL A 49 -7.19 17.75 9.84
C VAL A 49 -7.20 17.80 8.32
N THR A 50 -8.26 18.35 7.74
CA THR A 50 -8.37 18.54 6.30
C THR A 50 -9.37 19.65 5.97
N THR A 51 -9.11 20.39 4.91
CA THR A 51 -10.14 21.15 4.20
C THR A 51 -10.31 20.61 2.78
N MET A 52 -11.52 20.74 2.25
CA MET A 52 -11.91 20.26 0.93
C MET A 52 -12.69 21.35 0.20
N GLU A 53 -12.48 21.43 -1.11
CA GLU A 53 -13.24 22.27 -2.02
C GLU A 53 -13.77 21.40 -3.14
N TYR A 54 -15.01 21.63 -3.56
CA TYR A 54 -15.65 20.86 -4.63
C TYR A 54 -15.97 21.77 -5.81
N ASP A 55 -16.09 21.18 -6.99
CA ASP A 55 -16.61 21.87 -8.17
C ASP A 55 -18.15 21.91 -8.18
N GLU A 56 -18.71 22.50 -9.24
CA GLU A 56 -20.14 22.65 -9.46
C GLU A 56 -20.87 21.31 -9.68
N LEU A 57 -20.13 20.27 -10.08
CA LEU A 57 -20.67 18.93 -10.35
C LEU A 57 -20.64 17.99 -9.14
N GLY A 58 -20.08 18.42 -8.00
CA GLY A 58 -19.96 17.54 -6.83
C GLY A 58 -18.57 16.97 -6.60
N GLN A 59 -17.63 17.16 -7.52
CA GLN A 59 -16.35 16.46 -7.52
C GLN A 59 -15.34 17.21 -6.65
N LEU A 60 -14.50 16.47 -5.93
CA LEU A 60 -13.49 17.05 -5.05
C LEU A 60 -12.44 17.74 -5.91
N ARG A 61 -12.36 19.07 -5.86
CA ARG A 61 -11.41 19.87 -6.64
C ARG A 61 -10.10 20.09 -5.93
N LYS A 62 -10.15 20.37 -4.62
CA LYS A 62 -8.95 20.57 -3.80
C LYS A 62 -9.08 19.87 -2.46
N LYS A 63 -8.00 19.24 -2.01
CA LYS A 63 -7.86 18.72 -0.64
C LYS A 63 -6.58 19.27 -0.02
N LYS A 64 -6.69 19.74 1.22
CA LYS A 64 -5.62 20.42 1.95
C LYS A 64 -5.45 19.73 3.30
N PRO A 65 -4.57 18.72 3.40
CA PRO A 65 -4.34 18.01 4.65
C PRO A 65 -3.52 18.84 5.66
N GLY A 66 -3.89 18.68 6.93
CA GLY A 66 -3.14 19.15 8.08
C GLY A 66 -2.98 20.66 8.18
N SER A 67 -2.01 21.07 8.99
CA SER A 67 -1.61 22.46 9.11
C SER A 67 -0.12 22.54 9.41
N LYS A 68 0.60 23.40 8.71
CA LYS A 68 2.02 23.68 8.93
C LYS A 68 2.21 24.43 10.24
N LYS A 69 3.31 24.11 10.90
CA LYS A 69 3.86 24.90 11.99
C LYS A 69 5.04 25.69 11.48
N ASP A 70 5.18 26.90 11.97
CA ASP A 70 6.42 27.66 11.83
C ASP A 70 7.54 26.91 12.56
N PRO A 71 8.60 26.47 11.85
CA PRO A 71 9.68 25.71 12.47
C PRO A 71 10.47 26.52 13.51
N ALA A 72 10.44 27.86 13.44
CA ALA A 72 11.14 28.71 14.40
C ALA A 72 10.39 28.82 15.75
N THR A 73 9.05 28.82 15.72
CA THR A 73 8.22 29.05 16.91
C THR A 73 7.46 27.82 17.39
N GLY A 74 7.33 26.77 16.55
CA GLY A 74 6.54 25.57 16.83
C GLY A 74 5.03 25.82 16.85
N THR A 75 4.58 27.01 16.45
CA THR A 75 3.18 27.41 16.42
C THR A 75 2.59 27.22 15.02
N TYR A 76 1.28 26.99 14.92
CA TYR A 76 0.62 26.92 13.61
C TYR A 76 0.59 28.30 12.95
N TYR A 77 0.81 28.36 11.63
CA TYR A 77 0.64 29.61 10.88
C TYR A 77 -0.79 30.16 11.03
N SER A 78 -0.92 31.49 11.01
CA SER A 78 -2.19 32.21 11.01
C SER A 78 -2.24 33.17 9.81
N PRO A 79 -3.12 32.95 8.81
CA PRO A 79 -4.10 31.86 8.72
C PRO A 79 -3.43 30.48 8.60
N ARG A 80 -4.16 29.42 8.98
CA ARG A 80 -3.67 28.03 8.87
C ARG A 80 -3.27 27.73 7.43
N GLN A 81 -2.01 27.35 7.24
CA GLN A 81 -1.48 26.87 5.96
C GLN A 81 -1.48 25.33 5.95
N PRO A 82 -1.91 24.67 4.88
CA PRO A 82 -1.92 23.21 4.83
C PRO A 82 -0.51 22.65 4.64
N LEU A 83 -0.33 21.36 4.94
CA LEU A 83 0.94 20.67 4.73
C LEU A 83 1.25 20.51 3.23
N GLU A 84 0.19 20.29 2.45
CA GLU A 84 0.22 20.18 0.99
C GLU A 84 -1.12 20.68 0.46
N GLU A 85 -1.17 21.09 -0.80
CA GLU A 85 -2.42 21.15 -1.54
C GLU A 85 -2.46 19.96 -2.51
N MET A 86 -3.62 19.33 -2.65
CA MET A 86 -3.89 18.30 -3.66
C MET A 86 -4.97 18.86 -4.59
N ALA A 87 -4.61 19.15 -5.85
CA ALA A 87 -5.54 19.63 -6.87
C ALA A 87 -5.94 18.45 -7.76
N TYR A 88 -7.24 18.21 -7.93
CA TYR A 88 -7.77 17.04 -8.63
C TYR A 88 -8.41 17.48 -9.94
N ASP A 89 -8.18 16.70 -10.99
CA ASP A 89 -8.75 16.90 -12.32
C ASP A 89 -9.54 15.67 -12.75
N TYR A 90 -10.63 15.89 -13.48
CA TYR A 90 -11.53 14.82 -13.95
C TYR A 90 -11.88 15.02 -15.42
N ASN A 91 -12.22 13.92 -16.11
CA ASN A 91 -12.82 14.00 -17.42
C ASN A 91 -14.34 14.25 -17.32
N ILE A 92 -14.99 14.45 -18.47
CA ILE A 92 -16.44 14.72 -18.53
C ILE A 92 -17.32 13.57 -18.01
N ARG A 93 -16.76 12.37 -17.84
CA ARG A 93 -17.44 11.19 -17.24
C ARG A 93 -17.23 11.10 -15.73
N GLY A 94 -16.47 12.02 -15.14
CA GLY A 94 -16.09 12.03 -13.72
C GLY A 94 -14.96 11.07 -13.36
N TRP A 95 -14.22 10.55 -14.34
CA TRP A 95 -13.04 9.74 -14.07
C TRP A 95 -11.86 10.65 -13.71
N LEU A 96 -11.11 10.27 -12.68
CA LEU A 96 -9.93 11.02 -12.23
C LEU A 96 -8.86 11.02 -13.34
N LEU A 97 -8.43 12.21 -13.75
CA LEU A 97 -7.35 12.44 -14.72
C LEU A 97 -6.01 12.71 -14.05
N GLY A 98 -5.99 13.09 -12.78
CA GLY A 98 -4.73 13.32 -12.08
C GLY A 98 -4.88 14.09 -10.79
N ILE A 99 -3.78 14.15 -10.06
CA ILE A 99 -3.60 15.00 -8.90
C ILE A 99 -2.31 15.79 -9.09
N ASN A 100 -2.36 17.10 -8.87
CA ASN A 100 -1.21 18.01 -9.00
C ASN A 100 -0.54 17.88 -10.39
N LYS A 101 -1.34 17.88 -11.47
CA LYS A 101 -0.84 17.69 -12.84
C LYS A 101 0.19 18.75 -13.24
N ASP A 102 -0.05 19.99 -12.83
CA ASP A 102 0.82 21.14 -13.04
C ASP A 102 2.22 20.95 -12.45
N TYR A 103 2.34 20.23 -11.33
CA TYR A 103 3.62 19.92 -10.69
C TYR A 103 4.53 19.04 -11.54
N ILE A 104 3.97 18.18 -12.41
CA ILE A 104 4.75 17.29 -13.29
C ILE A 104 5.57 18.10 -14.29
N THR A 105 4.96 19.13 -14.88
CA THR A 105 5.61 20.03 -15.84
C THR A 105 6.26 21.25 -15.20
N GLY A 106 5.90 21.56 -13.94
CA GLY A 106 6.37 22.72 -13.20
C GLY A 106 7.86 22.69 -12.88
N THR A 107 8.46 23.89 -12.87
CA THR A 107 9.87 24.13 -12.50
C THR A 107 10.01 24.65 -11.06
N SER A 108 8.92 25.02 -10.40
CA SER A 108 8.87 25.41 -8.99
C SER A 108 7.97 24.48 -8.19
N ASN A 109 8.35 24.18 -6.96
CA ASN A 109 7.50 23.45 -6.02
C ASN A 109 6.65 24.44 -5.21
N SER A 110 5.33 24.31 -5.31
CA SER A 110 4.32 25.09 -4.59
C SER A 110 3.62 24.27 -3.50
N ASP A 111 4.42 23.60 -2.66
CA ASP A 111 3.96 22.63 -1.66
C ASP A 111 3.21 21.45 -2.28
N ARG A 112 3.83 20.81 -3.26
CA ARG A 112 3.40 19.56 -3.90
C ARG A 112 4.51 18.54 -3.74
N TYR A 113 4.19 17.35 -3.23
CA TYR A 113 5.20 16.31 -3.00
C TYR A 113 5.09 15.15 -3.99
N PHE A 114 3.93 15.02 -4.62
CA PHE A 114 3.64 14.05 -5.65
C PHE A 114 2.63 14.61 -6.64
N GLY A 115 2.81 14.30 -7.92
CA GLY A 115 1.83 14.57 -8.96
C GLY A 115 1.74 13.40 -9.92
N PHE A 116 0.53 13.10 -10.38
CA PHE A 116 0.30 12.10 -11.42
C PHE A 116 -0.83 12.49 -12.36
N GLU A 117 -0.79 11.89 -13.55
CA GLU A 117 -1.81 11.94 -14.59
C GLU A 117 -2.18 10.54 -15.01
N LEU A 118 -3.48 10.25 -15.11
CA LEU A 118 -3.99 9.02 -15.68
C LEU A 118 -4.44 9.28 -17.12
N GLY A 119 -4.01 8.40 -18.02
CA GLY A 119 -4.52 8.31 -19.38
C GLY A 119 -5.76 7.43 -19.48
N TYR A 120 -6.65 7.81 -20.39
CA TYR A 120 -7.73 6.94 -20.89
C TYR A 120 -7.69 7.04 -22.42
N ASP A 121 -8.53 7.89 -22.99
CA ASP A 121 -8.60 8.22 -24.41
C ASP A 121 -7.72 9.42 -24.83
N GLN A 122 -7.06 10.05 -23.86
CA GLN A 122 -6.24 11.24 -24.06
C GLN A 122 -4.80 11.02 -23.59
N ASP A 123 -3.89 11.73 -24.26
CA ASP A 123 -2.47 11.79 -23.89
C ASP A 123 -2.26 12.68 -22.65
N PRO A 124 -1.18 12.47 -21.87
CA PRO A 124 -0.91 13.27 -20.69
C PRO A 124 -0.29 14.63 -21.05
N SER A 125 -0.03 15.49 -20.06
CA SER A 125 0.55 16.81 -20.28
C SER A 125 1.90 16.82 -21.02
N ILE A 126 2.66 15.73 -20.94
CA ILE A 126 3.94 15.54 -21.65
C ILE A 126 4.08 14.10 -22.16
N GLY A 127 4.52 13.96 -23.41
CA GLY A 127 4.62 12.67 -24.09
C GLY A 127 3.26 12.17 -24.57
N SER A 128 3.17 10.88 -24.87
CA SER A 128 1.95 10.20 -25.33
C SER A 128 1.86 8.81 -24.70
N TYR A 129 0.64 8.27 -24.59
CA TYR A 129 0.47 6.87 -24.21
C TYR A 129 0.51 5.95 -25.43
N ALA A 130 1.00 4.72 -25.25
CA ALA A 130 1.09 3.74 -26.35
C ALA A 130 -0.30 3.33 -26.89
N HIS A 131 -1.32 3.34 -26.02
CA HIS A 131 -2.69 2.95 -26.34
C HIS A 131 -3.68 4.01 -25.86
N LYS A 132 -4.87 4.04 -26.47
CA LYS A 132 -5.99 4.88 -26.03
C LYS A 132 -7.15 3.97 -25.66
N GLU A 133 -7.66 4.15 -24.46
CA GLU A 133 -8.68 3.30 -23.85
C GLU A 133 -10.01 4.06 -23.71
N TYR A 134 -11.00 3.69 -24.52
CA TYR A 134 -12.30 4.38 -24.59
C TYR A 134 -13.38 3.77 -23.67
N ASN A 135 -13.08 2.59 -23.13
CA ASN A 135 -13.95 1.74 -22.31
C ASN A 135 -13.79 1.95 -20.80
N GLY A 136 -12.85 2.80 -20.37
CA GLY A 136 -12.59 3.08 -18.96
C GLY A 136 -11.35 2.39 -18.38
N ASN A 137 -10.65 1.58 -19.17
CA ASN A 137 -9.31 1.17 -18.79
C ASN A 137 -8.38 2.39 -18.73
N ILE A 138 -7.37 2.32 -17.87
CA ILE A 138 -6.34 3.36 -17.78
C ILE A 138 -5.29 3.01 -18.83
N SER A 139 -5.05 3.88 -19.81
CA SER A 139 -4.04 3.64 -20.84
C SER A 139 -2.61 3.83 -20.36
N GLY A 140 -2.44 4.58 -19.28
CA GLY A 140 -1.14 4.79 -18.66
C GLY A 140 -1.20 5.73 -17.47
N VAL A 141 -0.08 5.83 -16.79
CA VAL A 141 0.11 6.82 -15.71
C VAL A 141 1.44 7.53 -15.92
N LEU A 142 1.44 8.85 -15.83
CA LEU A 142 2.62 9.70 -15.80
C LEU A 142 2.73 10.27 -14.38
N TRP A 143 3.91 10.25 -13.77
CA TRP A 143 4.10 10.79 -12.43
C TRP A 143 5.47 11.43 -12.23
N LYS A 144 5.53 12.24 -11.17
CA LYS A 144 6.73 12.91 -10.66
C LYS A 144 6.62 13.01 -9.14
N SER A 145 7.73 12.79 -8.45
CA SER A 145 7.82 12.93 -6.99
C SER A 145 8.86 13.97 -6.60
N GLU A 146 8.72 14.55 -5.40
CA GLU A 146 9.68 15.53 -4.90
C GLU A 146 11.06 14.94 -4.64
N GLY A 147 11.13 13.65 -4.32
CA GLY A 147 12.37 12.99 -3.91
C GLY A 147 13.47 13.04 -4.96
N ASP A 148 13.15 12.71 -6.22
CA ASP A 148 14.14 12.64 -7.31
C ASP A 148 13.79 13.49 -8.54
N GLN A 149 12.61 14.13 -8.55
CA GLN A 149 12.12 15.00 -9.62
C GLN A 149 12.03 14.35 -11.01
N GLN A 150 12.22 13.03 -11.11
CA GLN A 150 12.18 12.35 -12.39
C GLN A 150 10.73 12.18 -12.84
N LYS A 151 10.50 12.41 -14.14
CA LYS A 151 9.21 12.13 -14.77
C LYS A 151 9.26 10.73 -15.33
N ARG A 152 8.32 9.90 -14.89
CA ARG A 152 8.22 8.50 -15.26
C ARG A 152 6.82 8.21 -15.71
N LYS A 153 6.68 7.24 -16.62
CA LYS A 153 5.38 6.77 -17.03
C LYS A 153 5.33 5.25 -17.15
N TYR A 154 4.12 4.72 -17.02
CA TYR A 154 3.75 3.41 -17.48
C TYR A 154 2.78 3.55 -18.64
N ASP A 155 3.00 2.77 -19.69
CA ASP A 155 2.02 2.53 -20.74
C ASP A 155 1.38 1.15 -20.48
N PHE A 156 0.06 1.12 -20.33
CA PHE A 156 -0.68 -0.11 -20.09
C PHE A 156 -1.29 -0.64 -21.39
N SER A 157 -1.34 -1.96 -21.51
CA SER A 157 -2.09 -2.63 -22.58
C SER A 157 -2.94 -3.75 -22.01
N TYR A 158 -4.01 -4.09 -22.72
CA TYR A 158 -5.02 -5.03 -22.27
C TYR A 158 -5.37 -6.02 -23.38
N ASP A 159 -5.85 -7.18 -23.00
CA ASP A 159 -6.53 -8.06 -23.95
C ASP A 159 -7.98 -7.62 -24.17
N ALA A 160 -8.69 -8.29 -25.08
CA ALA A 160 -10.07 -7.97 -25.39
C ALA A 160 -11.06 -8.19 -24.21
N ALA A 161 -10.63 -8.87 -23.14
CA ALA A 161 -11.41 -9.07 -21.92
C ALA A 161 -11.04 -8.05 -20.81
N ASN A 162 -10.28 -7.01 -21.14
CA ASN A 162 -9.79 -5.97 -20.22
C ASN A 162 -8.83 -6.48 -19.14
N ARG A 163 -8.10 -7.57 -19.39
CA ARG A 163 -7.04 -8.05 -18.48
C ARG A 163 -5.71 -7.41 -18.86
N LEU A 164 -4.95 -6.98 -17.86
CA LEU A 164 -3.66 -6.31 -18.06
C LEU A 164 -2.68 -7.26 -18.76
N LEU A 165 -2.10 -6.82 -19.87
CA LEU A 165 -1.08 -7.55 -20.63
C LEU A 165 0.32 -7.02 -20.36
N LYS A 166 0.46 -5.70 -20.28
CA LYS A 166 1.75 -5.03 -20.08
C LYS A 166 1.59 -3.76 -19.26
N ALA A 167 2.66 -3.43 -18.55
CA ALA A 167 2.92 -2.12 -17.97
C ALA A 167 4.35 -1.73 -18.35
N ASP A 168 4.51 -1.03 -19.47
CA ASP A 168 5.82 -0.64 -19.99
C ASP A 168 6.34 0.61 -19.28
N PHE A 169 7.40 0.45 -18.48
CA PHE A 169 8.03 1.55 -17.77
C PHE A 169 8.88 2.41 -18.71
N ASN A 170 8.77 3.72 -18.58
CA ASN A 170 9.64 4.69 -19.26
C ASN A 170 10.00 5.85 -18.34
N GLN A 171 11.19 6.42 -18.51
CA GLN A 171 11.63 7.64 -17.84
C GLN A 171 12.05 8.68 -18.88
N GLN A 172 11.81 9.95 -18.58
CA GLN A 172 12.41 11.03 -19.35
C GLN A 172 13.90 11.17 -18.99
N ALA A 173 14.80 10.80 -19.90
CA ALA A 173 16.25 10.85 -19.70
C ALA A 173 16.91 11.91 -20.61
N GLY A 174 16.69 13.19 -20.29
CA GLY A 174 17.15 14.32 -21.12
C GLY A 174 16.26 14.53 -22.36
N GLY A 175 15.98 15.81 -22.69
CA GLY A 175 15.03 16.15 -23.75
C GLY A 175 13.57 15.83 -23.40
N ALA A 176 12.70 15.71 -24.41
CA ALA A 176 11.26 15.49 -24.24
C ALA A 176 10.81 14.02 -24.32
N GLY A 177 11.71 13.11 -24.73
CA GLY A 177 11.38 11.69 -24.94
C GLY A 177 11.18 10.92 -23.63
N PHE A 178 10.44 9.81 -23.73
CA PHE A 178 10.28 8.83 -22.66
C PHE A 178 10.76 7.48 -23.18
N ASP A 179 11.81 6.95 -22.55
CA ASP A 179 12.42 5.68 -22.92
C ASP A 179 13.15 5.06 -21.72
N LYS A 180 13.97 4.04 -21.98
CA LYS A 180 14.75 3.30 -20.96
C LYS A 180 16.23 3.70 -20.96
N SER A 181 16.63 4.76 -21.65
CA SER A 181 18.04 5.19 -21.75
C SER A 181 18.63 5.70 -20.43
N ALA A 182 17.77 6.00 -19.45
CA ALA A 182 18.18 6.23 -18.06
C ALA A 182 18.78 5.00 -17.35
N GLY A 183 18.76 3.81 -17.98
CA GLY A 183 19.27 2.57 -17.41
C GLY A 183 18.35 1.92 -16.37
N ILE A 184 17.15 2.48 -16.20
CA ILE A 184 16.15 1.99 -15.26
C ILE A 184 14.92 1.46 -16.00
N ASP A 185 14.44 0.30 -15.56
CA ASP A 185 13.27 -0.38 -16.10
C ASP A 185 12.58 -1.18 -14.99
N PHE A 186 11.28 -0.94 -14.86
CA PHE A 186 10.39 -1.63 -13.93
C PHE A 186 9.20 -2.26 -14.67
N SER A 187 9.37 -2.54 -15.96
CA SER A 187 8.29 -3.04 -16.81
C SER A 187 7.78 -4.40 -16.34
N LEU A 188 6.48 -4.61 -16.55
CA LEU A 188 5.79 -5.87 -16.33
C LEU A 188 5.12 -6.32 -17.64
N GLY A 189 5.16 -7.62 -17.93
CA GLY A 189 4.63 -8.17 -19.18
C GLY A 189 4.97 -9.64 -19.38
N GLY A 190 5.45 -9.98 -20.57
CA GLY A 190 6.06 -11.27 -20.90
C GLY A 190 7.53 -11.12 -21.27
N ASP A 191 8.08 -12.06 -22.02
CA ASP A 191 9.51 -12.04 -22.42
C ASP A 191 9.90 -10.70 -23.09
N PRO A 192 10.73 -9.87 -22.43
CA PRO A 192 11.11 -8.56 -22.95
C PRO A 192 11.93 -8.64 -24.24
N ALA A 193 12.62 -9.77 -24.49
CA ALA A 193 13.37 -9.96 -25.74
C ALA A 193 12.44 -10.09 -26.97
N THR A 194 11.18 -10.48 -26.75
CA THR A 194 10.17 -10.61 -27.80
C THR A 194 9.09 -9.52 -27.74
N GLY A 195 9.14 -8.64 -26.74
CA GLY A 195 8.06 -7.69 -26.44
C GLY A 195 6.78 -8.37 -25.96
N GLY A 196 6.91 -9.55 -25.35
CA GLY A 196 5.80 -10.39 -24.93
C GLY A 196 4.89 -9.75 -23.88
N ALA A 197 3.75 -10.40 -23.65
CA ALA A 197 2.73 -9.98 -22.69
C ALA A 197 2.50 -11.05 -21.61
N MET A 198 1.88 -10.65 -20.51
CA MET A 198 1.33 -11.59 -19.53
C MET A 198 0.35 -12.54 -20.22
N LYS A 199 0.25 -13.76 -19.70
CA LYS A 199 -0.67 -14.78 -20.22
C LYS A 199 -1.70 -15.15 -19.19
N TYR A 200 -2.87 -15.52 -19.71
CA TYR A 200 -4.00 -15.97 -18.92
C TYR A 200 -4.60 -17.23 -19.54
N ASP A 201 -5.21 -18.06 -18.72
CA ASP A 201 -6.11 -19.10 -19.21
C ASP A 201 -7.50 -18.53 -19.57
N ALA A 202 -8.40 -19.41 -20.00
CA ALA A 202 -9.77 -19.03 -20.37
C ALA A 202 -10.64 -18.59 -19.17
N ASN A 203 -10.25 -18.96 -17.94
CA ASN A 203 -10.96 -18.58 -16.71
C ASN A 203 -10.43 -17.27 -16.10
N GLY A 204 -9.38 -16.68 -16.66
CA GLY A 204 -8.78 -15.44 -16.15
C GLY A 204 -7.66 -15.64 -15.15
N ASN A 205 -7.20 -16.87 -14.94
CA ASN A 205 -6.04 -17.15 -14.12
C ASN A 205 -4.77 -16.72 -14.87
N ILE A 206 -3.84 -16.04 -14.18
CA ILE A 206 -2.53 -15.69 -14.75
C ILE A 206 -1.74 -16.98 -14.92
N THR A 207 -1.15 -17.21 -16.10
CA THR A 207 -0.32 -18.41 -16.37
C THR A 207 1.15 -18.07 -16.54
N GLU A 208 1.47 -16.87 -17.00
CA GLU A 208 2.84 -16.39 -17.18
C GLU A 208 2.93 -14.88 -16.92
N MET A 209 3.99 -14.46 -16.22
CA MET A 209 4.31 -13.06 -15.97
C MET A 209 5.81 -12.87 -15.89
N TRP A 210 6.33 -11.81 -16.49
CA TRP A 210 7.72 -11.40 -16.38
C TRP A 210 7.79 -9.99 -15.80
N GLN A 211 8.82 -9.75 -14.99
CA GLN A 211 9.10 -8.44 -14.41
C GLN A 211 10.57 -8.08 -14.58
N THR A 212 10.80 -6.85 -15.02
CA THR A 212 12.12 -6.22 -15.01
C THR A 212 12.24 -5.36 -13.76
N GLY A 213 13.44 -5.29 -13.18
CA GLY A 213 13.72 -4.43 -12.05
C GLY A 213 15.16 -3.95 -12.03
N LEU A 214 15.41 -2.93 -11.22
CA LEU A 214 16.73 -2.31 -11.07
C LEU A 214 17.64 -3.16 -10.18
N GLN A 215 18.72 -3.70 -10.76
CA GLN A 215 19.82 -4.37 -10.07
C GLN A 215 21.01 -3.43 -9.95
N LEU A 216 21.15 -2.78 -8.79
CA LEU A 216 22.18 -1.77 -8.52
C LEU A 216 22.16 -0.60 -9.52
N ALA A 217 22.91 -0.71 -10.62
CA ALA A 217 23.09 0.34 -11.62
C ALA A 217 22.42 0.06 -12.97
N SER A 218 21.90 -1.15 -13.19
CA SER A 218 21.26 -1.56 -14.45
C SER A 218 20.03 -2.40 -14.19
N SER A 219 19.07 -2.37 -15.10
CA SER A 219 17.86 -3.19 -14.97
C SER A 219 18.00 -4.53 -15.67
N ALA A 220 17.42 -5.57 -15.09
CA ALA A 220 17.40 -6.93 -15.60
C ALA A 220 16.05 -7.59 -15.31
N VAL A 221 15.77 -8.71 -15.97
CA VAL A 221 14.62 -9.54 -15.61
C VAL A 221 14.87 -10.11 -14.22
N ILE A 222 13.98 -9.76 -13.28
CA ILE A 222 14.03 -10.21 -11.89
C ILE A 222 13.00 -11.32 -11.63
N ASP A 223 11.93 -11.38 -12.42
CA ASP A 223 10.93 -12.44 -12.32
C ASP A 223 10.61 -13.03 -13.70
N LYS A 224 10.51 -14.36 -13.75
CA LYS A 224 9.99 -15.14 -14.88
C LYS A 224 9.04 -16.20 -14.34
N LEU A 225 7.83 -15.76 -13.98
CA LEU A 225 6.87 -16.54 -13.22
C LEU A 225 6.01 -17.41 -14.13
N ASN A 226 5.88 -18.68 -13.75
CA ASN A 226 4.90 -19.60 -14.32
C ASN A 226 3.98 -20.11 -13.21
N TYR A 227 2.68 -20.04 -13.47
CA TYR A 227 1.64 -20.37 -12.49
C TYR A 227 1.00 -21.71 -12.86
N THR A 228 0.91 -22.60 -11.89
CA THR A 228 0.24 -23.89 -12.04
C THR A 228 -0.96 -23.95 -11.11
N TYR A 229 -2.09 -24.41 -11.64
CA TYR A 229 -3.34 -24.53 -10.91
C TYR A 229 -3.72 -26.00 -10.70
N LEU A 230 -4.48 -26.25 -9.64
CA LEU A 230 -4.95 -27.57 -9.24
C LEU A 230 -5.68 -28.29 -10.38
N ASN A 231 -5.70 -29.62 -10.36
CA ASN A 231 -6.37 -30.47 -11.35
C ASN A 231 -5.85 -30.21 -12.78
N GLU A 232 -4.54 -30.26 -12.99
CA GLU A 232 -3.93 -30.08 -14.32
C GLU A 232 -4.35 -28.76 -14.99
N ASN A 233 -4.37 -27.67 -14.22
CA ASN A 233 -4.83 -26.34 -14.62
C ASN A 233 -6.32 -26.21 -14.94
N SER A 234 -7.17 -27.14 -14.50
CA SER A 234 -8.64 -27.07 -14.68
C SER A 234 -9.37 -26.43 -13.48
N SER A 235 -8.67 -25.66 -12.65
CA SER A 235 -9.17 -25.05 -11.41
C SER A 235 -8.72 -23.60 -11.28
N ASN A 236 -9.36 -22.81 -10.41
CA ASN A 236 -8.92 -21.47 -10.03
C ASN A 236 -8.11 -21.46 -8.72
N ARG A 237 -7.65 -22.63 -8.27
CA ARG A 237 -6.81 -22.80 -7.07
C ARG A 237 -5.35 -22.93 -7.49
N LEU A 238 -4.54 -21.91 -7.20
CA LEU A 238 -3.11 -21.88 -7.50
C LEU A 238 -2.37 -22.89 -6.62
N VAL A 239 -1.56 -23.77 -7.18
CA VAL A 239 -0.79 -24.75 -6.40
C VAL A 239 0.71 -24.48 -6.41
N LYS A 240 1.22 -23.80 -7.44
CA LYS A 240 2.65 -23.55 -7.58
C LYS A 240 2.91 -22.28 -8.40
N VAL A 241 3.93 -21.53 -8.01
CA VAL A 241 4.53 -20.47 -8.84
C VAL A 241 6.01 -20.73 -8.90
N THR A 242 6.52 -21.01 -10.09
CA THR A 242 7.97 -21.19 -10.30
C THR A 242 8.57 -19.95 -10.88
N ASP A 243 9.77 -19.59 -10.44
CA ASP A 243 10.55 -18.50 -11.02
C ASP A 243 11.71 -19.02 -11.86
N GLY A 244 11.73 -18.63 -13.13
CA GLY A 244 12.78 -18.97 -14.08
C GLY A 244 14.06 -18.14 -13.94
N VAL A 245 14.08 -17.12 -13.09
CA VAL A 245 15.28 -16.30 -12.83
C VAL A 245 16.14 -16.94 -11.74
N ALA A 246 17.24 -17.58 -12.14
CA ALA A 246 18.19 -18.21 -11.23
C ALA A 246 19.26 -17.20 -10.75
N GLY A 247 18.87 -16.26 -9.88
CA GLY A 247 19.76 -15.26 -9.30
C GLY A 247 20.14 -15.53 -7.83
N ALA A 248 21.30 -15.03 -7.38
CA ALA A 248 21.70 -15.07 -5.95
C ALA A 248 20.89 -14.11 -5.06
N ASP A 249 20.08 -13.28 -5.70
CA ASP A 249 19.15 -12.33 -5.12
C ASP A 249 17.79 -12.95 -4.78
N ASN A 250 17.28 -13.99 -5.47
CA ASN A 250 16.02 -14.74 -5.19
C ASN A 250 15.12 -14.12 -4.09
N GLY A 251 14.39 -13.06 -4.44
CA GLY A 251 13.47 -12.36 -3.56
C GLY A 251 14.06 -11.23 -2.70
N LYS A 252 15.31 -10.77 -2.95
CA LYS A 252 15.96 -9.68 -2.20
C LYS A 252 15.72 -8.30 -2.82
N LEU A 253 15.19 -8.22 -4.02
CA LEU A 253 14.91 -6.96 -4.74
C LEU A 253 13.43 -6.59 -4.68
N GLY A 254 12.63 -7.33 -3.90
CA GLY A 254 11.16 -7.20 -3.89
C GLY A 254 10.48 -8.02 -4.99
N ASP A 255 11.26 -8.83 -5.71
CA ASP A 255 10.88 -9.92 -6.62
C ASP A 255 10.22 -11.09 -5.88
N PHE A 256 9.59 -11.97 -6.65
CA PHE A 256 9.07 -13.23 -6.14
C PHE A 256 10.21 -14.08 -5.57
N LYS A 257 9.89 -14.84 -4.53
CA LYS A 257 10.83 -15.77 -3.94
C LYS A 257 10.33 -17.18 -4.11
N ASP A 258 10.87 -17.88 -5.08
CA ASP A 258 10.63 -19.30 -5.26
C ASP A 258 11.43 -20.08 -4.20
N GLY A 259 10.70 -20.79 -3.34
CA GLY A 259 11.28 -21.59 -2.26
C GLY A 259 11.96 -22.85 -2.78
N ALA A 260 12.81 -23.47 -1.96
CA ALA A 260 13.46 -24.75 -2.31
C ALA A 260 12.52 -25.96 -2.09
N ASN A 261 11.28 -25.90 -2.58
CA ASN A 261 10.27 -26.96 -2.41
C ASN A 261 10.00 -27.69 -3.74
N PRO A 262 10.23 -29.01 -3.82
CA PRO A 262 9.91 -29.77 -5.03
C PRO A 262 8.39 -29.95 -5.22
N GLY A 263 7.59 -29.87 -4.16
CA GLY A 263 6.14 -30.08 -4.20
C GLY A 263 5.31 -28.84 -4.57
N ASP A 264 4.02 -28.90 -4.24
CA ASP A 264 3.12 -27.75 -4.32
C ASP A 264 3.47 -26.73 -3.23
N ASP A 265 3.34 -25.44 -3.56
CA ASP A 265 3.62 -24.34 -2.65
C ASP A 265 2.39 -23.91 -1.86
N TYR A 266 1.21 -24.19 -2.40
CA TYR A 266 -0.08 -23.76 -1.86
C TYR A 266 -1.04 -24.94 -1.78
N ALA A 267 -1.80 -25.01 -0.69
CA ALA A 267 -2.96 -25.89 -0.57
C ALA A 267 -4.13 -25.19 0.07
N TYR A 268 -5.30 -25.80 -0.04
CA TYR A 268 -6.55 -25.22 0.40
C TYR A 268 -7.40 -26.23 1.15
N ASP A 269 -8.15 -25.75 2.14
CA ASP A 269 -9.18 -26.56 2.80
C ASP A 269 -10.41 -26.74 1.88
N ALA A 270 -11.41 -27.47 2.40
CA ALA A 270 -12.65 -27.73 1.66
C ALA A 270 -13.44 -26.44 1.33
N ASN A 271 -13.31 -25.41 2.17
CA ASN A 271 -13.97 -24.11 1.98
C ASN A 271 -13.20 -23.20 1.01
N GLY A 272 -12.02 -23.62 0.55
CA GLY A 272 -11.17 -22.84 -0.35
C GLY A 272 -10.24 -21.86 0.37
N ASN A 273 -10.08 -21.97 1.69
CA ASN A 273 -9.13 -21.16 2.43
C ASN A 273 -7.71 -21.72 2.28
N LEU A 274 -6.71 -20.84 2.18
CA LEU A 274 -5.30 -21.24 2.06
C LEU A 274 -4.80 -21.94 3.32
N GLN A 275 -4.28 -23.15 3.23
CA GLN A 275 -3.73 -23.91 4.36
C GLN A 275 -2.25 -23.63 4.59
N TYR A 276 -1.47 -23.45 3.53
CA TYR A 276 -0.05 -23.13 3.62
C TYR A 276 0.43 -22.34 2.40
N ASP A 277 1.57 -21.67 2.56
CA ASP A 277 2.31 -20.96 1.51
C ASP A 277 3.80 -21.19 1.79
N HIS A 278 4.39 -22.16 1.11
CA HIS A 278 5.78 -22.54 1.33
C HIS A 278 6.78 -21.50 0.83
N ASN A 279 6.41 -20.68 -0.16
CA ASN A 279 7.23 -19.56 -0.63
C ASN A 279 7.41 -18.48 0.45
N LYS A 280 6.41 -18.34 1.35
CA LYS A 280 6.50 -17.48 2.55
C LYS A 280 6.92 -18.22 3.82
N ALA A 281 7.27 -19.51 3.71
CA ALA A 281 7.53 -20.41 4.83
C ALA A 281 6.35 -20.54 5.81
N ILE A 282 5.12 -20.27 5.35
CA ILE A 282 3.90 -20.50 6.13
C ILE A 282 3.59 -21.99 6.07
N SER A 283 3.67 -22.68 7.21
CA SER A 283 3.44 -24.11 7.31
C SER A 283 1.99 -24.48 7.64
N SER A 284 1.24 -23.57 8.24
CA SER A 284 -0.18 -23.79 8.54
C SER A 284 -0.92 -22.48 8.71
N ILE A 285 -2.15 -22.43 8.22
CA ILE A 285 -3.14 -21.42 8.54
C ILE A 285 -4.38 -22.16 9.05
N THR A 286 -4.84 -21.80 10.25
CA THR A 286 -6.12 -22.25 10.78
C THR A 286 -7.13 -21.11 10.69
N TYR A 287 -8.41 -21.48 10.63
CA TYR A 287 -9.52 -20.54 10.43
C TYR A 287 -10.56 -20.70 11.53
N ASN A 288 -11.24 -19.60 11.86
CA ASN A 288 -12.41 -19.66 12.73
C ASN A 288 -13.68 -20.04 11.95
N HIS A 289 -14.82 -20.10 12.61
CA HIS A 289 -16.12 -20.46 12.01
C HIS A 289 -16.63 -19.46 10.95
N LEU A 290 -16.03 -18.27 10.83
CA LEU A 290 -16.32 -17.27 9.79
C LEU A 290 -15.33 -17.34 8.61
N ASN A 291 -14.50 -18.39 8.53
CA ASN A 291 -13.40 -18.51 7.56
C ASN A 291 -12.39 -17.35 7.64
N LEU A 292 -12.22 -16.73 8.82
CA LEU A 292 -11.17 -15.73 9.06
C LEU A 292 -9.91 -16.41 9.62
N PRO A 293 -8.70 -16.05 9.15
CA PRO A 293 -7.45 -16.61 9.67
C PRO A 293 -7.34 -16.43 11.19
N ALA A 294 -7.23 -17.53 11.92
CA ALA A 294 -7.11 -17.56 13.37
C ALA A 294 -5.65 -17.66 13.81
N VAL A 295 -4.88 -18.60 13.26
CA VAL A 295 -3.45 -18.78 13.55
C VAL A 295 -2.69 -19.02 12.26
N ILE A 296 -1.60 -18.28 12.04
CA ILE A 296 -0.64 -18.47 10.95
C ILE A 296 0.68 -18.89 11.57
N THR A 297 1.19 -20.07 11.22
CA THR A 297 2.50 -20.56 11.67
C THR A 297 3.52 -20.39 10.56
N VAL A 298 4.68 -19.82 10.91
CA VAL A 298 5.78 -19.57 9.98
C VAL A 298 7.01 -20.34 10.43
N THR A 299 7.44 -21.30 9.62
CA THR A 299 8.56 -22.20 9.92
C THR A 299 9.81 -21.41 10.29
N GLY A 300 10.36 -21.70 11.47
CA GLY A 300 11.57 -21.06 11.99
C GLY A 300 11.42 -19.59 12.41
N LYS A 301 10.24 -18.97 12.23
CA LYS A 301 10.00 -17.56 12.59
C LYS A 301 8.98 -17.37 13.71
N GLY A 302 8.05 -18.29 13.91
CA GLY A 302 7.06 -18.24 14.98
C GLY A 302 5.62 -18.23 14.46
N ALA A 303 4.73 -17.45 15.07
CA ALA A 303 3.31 -17.48 14.74
C ALA A 303 2.62 -16.12 14.85
N ILE A 304 1.50 -15.99 14.13
CA ILE A 304 0.58 -14.84 14.19
C ILE A 304 -0.79 -15.36 14.57
N THR A 305 -1.38 -14.82 15.64
CA THR A 305 -2.74 -15.16 16.11
C THR A 305 -3.65 -13.95 16.00
N TYR A 306 -4.89 -14.17 15.57
CA TYR A 306 -5.91 -13.14 15.49
C TYR A 306 -7.11 -13.45 16.37
N LEU A 307 -7.69 -12.41 16.95
CA LEU A 307 -8.98 -12.47 17.65
C LEU A 307 -9.95 -11.53 16.95
N TYR A 308 -11.18 -12.00 16.77
CA TYR A 308 -12.27 -11.27 16.14
C TYR A 308 -13.48 -11.23 17.08
N ASP A 309 -14.34 -10.24 16.89
CA ASP A 309 -15.70 -10.29 17.44
C ASP A 309 -16.60 -11.19 16.59
N ALA A 310 -17.85 -11.36 17.03
CA ALA A 310 -18.84 -12.17 16.33
C ALA A 310 -19.27 -11.60 14.96
N ALA A 311 -18.99 -10.32 14.69
CA ALA A 311 -19.26 -9.67 13.40
C ALA A 311 -18.06 -9.76 12.44
N GLY A 312 -16.94 -10.37 12.87
CA GLY A 312 -15.73 -10.52 12.07
C GLY A 312 -14.79 -9.31 12.13
N ASN A 313 -15.02 -8.34 13.01
CA ASN A 313 -14.09 -7.24 13.21
C ASN A 313 -12.88 -7.74 14.00
N LYS A 314 -11.68 -7.42 13.52
CA LYS A 314 -10.42 -7.77 14.20
C LYS A 314 -10.29 -6.96 15.49
N LEU A 315 -10.15 -7.65 16.62
CA LEU A 315 -9.96 -7.05 17.95
C LEU A 315 -8.50 -7.08 18.38
N LYS A 316 -7.77 -8.15 18.03
CA LYS A 316 -6.39 -8.37 18.47
C LYS A 316 -5.57 -9.12 17.42
N LYS A 317 -4.30 -8.78 17.31
CA LYS A 317 -3.26 -9.51 16.58
C LYS A 317 -2.10 -9.75 17.54
N VAL A 318 -1.62 -10.98 17.67
CA VAL A 318 -0.43 -11.32 18.44
C VAL A 318 0.58 -11.95 17.50
N ILE A 319 1.77 -11.36 17.42
CA ILE A 319 2.91 -11.93 16.72
C ILE A 319 3.86 -12.45 17.79
N VAL A 320 4.20 -13.74 17.71
CA VAL A 320 5.27 -14.34 18.51
C VAL A 320 6.39 -14.69 17.56
N GLU A 321 7.52 -14.00 17.69
CA GLU A 321 8.75 -14.29 16.97
C GLU A 321 9.57 -15.29 17.78
N ALA A 322 9.94 -16.42 17.17
CA ALA A 322 10.79 -17.43 17.78
C ALA A 322 12.25 -16.93 17.91
N PRO A 323 13.04 -17.44 18.87
CA PRO A 323 14.46 -17.13 18.97
C PRO A 323 15.21 -17.39 17.67
N SER A 324 15.96 -16.40 17.21
CA SER A 324 16.80 -16.50 16.02
C SER A 324 17.99 -15.54 16.13
N THR A 325 19.03 -15.76 15.32
CA THR A 325 20.21 -14.89 15.32
C THR A 325 19.87 -13.43 14.99
N THR A 326 18.84 -13.19 14.16
CA THR A 326 18.40 -11.84 13.77
C THR A 326 17.70 -11.08 14.88
N ASN A 327 17.13 -11.76 15.88
CA ASN A 327 16.49 -11.13 17.04
C ASN A 327 17.30 -11.32 18.34
N GLY A 328 18.57 -11.70 18.24
CA GLY A 328 19.46 -11.88 19.39
C GLY A 328 19.14 -13.12 20.23
N ASN A 329 18.58 -14.16 19.61
CA ASN A 329 18.09 -15.39 20.23
C ASN A 329 17.02 -15.13 21.30
N LYS A 330 16.09 -14.21 21.02
CA LYS A 330 15.02 -13.82 21.94
C LYS A 330 13.66 -14.16 21.38
N THR A 331 12.72 -14.48 22.26
CA THR A 331 11.31 -14.50 21.92
C THR A 331 10.77 -13.08 22.02
N ILE A 332 10.21 -12.56 20.94
CA ILE A 332 9.57 -11.24 20.92
C ILE A 332 8.09 -11.46 20.70
N THR A 333 7.26 -11.00 21.65
CA THR A 333 5.81 -11.01 21.49
C THR A 333 5.32 -9.60 21.30
N THR A 334 4.70 -9.33 20.15
CA THR A 334 4.08 -8.05 19.82
C THR A 334 2.57 -8.24 19.75
N THR A 335 1.83 -7.51 20.59
CA THR A 335 0.37 -7.53 20.62
C THR A 335 -0.16 -6.21 20.09
N THR A 336 -0.94 -6.27 19.01
CA THR A 336 -1.69 -5.13 18.49
C THR A 336 -3.17 -5.27 18.84
N THR A 337 -3.75 -4.26 19.48
CA THR A 337 -5.17 -4.22 19.84
C THR A 337 -5.89 -3.14 19.04
N TYR A 338 -7.07 -3.46 18.52
CA TYR A 338 -7.89 -2.59 17.69
C TYR A 338 -9.15 -2.20 18.45
N CYS A 339 -9.30 -0.90 18.72
CA CYS A 339 -10.40 -0.35 19.50
C CYS A 339 -11.04 0.80 18.73
N SER A 340 -12.07 0.52 17.92
CA SER A 340 -12.89 1.56 17.27
C SER A 340 -12.07 2.66 16.58
N GLY A 341 -11.12 2.27 15.73
CA GLY A 341 -10.22 3.16 15.00
C GLY A 341 -8.90 3.48 15.71
N LEU A 342 -8.78 3.23 17.02
CA LEU A 342 -7.49 3.31 17.72
C LEU A 342 -6.73 1.99 17.59
N VAL A 343 -5.42 2.08 17.39
CA VAL A 343 -4.52 0.92 17.30
C VAL A 343 -3.43 1.08 18.35
N TYR A 344 -3.37 0.12 19.27
CA TYR A 344 -2.39 0.07 20.35
C TYR A 344 -1.44 -1.09 20.14
N GLU A 345 -0.19 -0.94 20.59
CA GLU A 345 0.83 -1.98 20.56
C GLU A 345 1.45 -2.18 21.94
N SER A 346 1.63 -3.44 22.31
CA SER A 346 2.40 -3.88 23.47
C SER A 346 3.49 -4.82 22.98
N ARG A 347 4.69 -4.74 23.58
CA ARG A 347 5.81 -5.62 23.25
C ARG A 347 6.46 -6.16 24.50
N THR A 348 6.70 -7.46 24.51
CA THR A 348 7.48 -8.16 25.53
C THR A 348 8.62 -8.96 24.91
N ILE A 349 9.81 -8.91 25.51
CA ILE A 349 11.01 -9.62 25.04
C ILE A 349 11.51 -10.58 26.12
N SER A 350 11.75 -11.85 25.73
CA SER A 350 12.27 -12.89 26.63
C SER A 350 13.50 -13.60 26.04
N PRO A 351 14.63 -13.67 26.77
CA PRO A 351 14.92 -12.97 28.02
C PRO A 351 14.93 -11.44 27.84
N ALA A 352 14.72 -10.71 28.94
CA ALA A 352 14.61 -9.25 28.93
C ALA A 352 15.79 -8.58 28.19
N ASP A 353 15.49 -7.50 27.46
CA ASP A 353 16.48 -6.71 26.74
C ASP A 353 16.61 -5.30 27.35
N PRO A 354 17.73 -4.97 28.02
CA PRO A 354 17.91 -3.66 28.62
C PRO A 354 17.96 -2.52 27.58
N ASN A 355 18.33 -2.81 26.33
CA ASN A 355 18.39 -1.81 25.26
C ASN A 355 17.04 -1.64 24.54
N ARG A 356 16.11 -2.59 24.71
CA ARG A 356 14.79 -2.60 24.08
C ARG A 356 13.74 -2.94 25.14
N PRO A 357 13.47 -2.03 26.09
CA PRO A 357 12.53 -2.30 27.16
C PRO A 357 11.15 -2.64 26.61
N ASP A 358 10.46 -3.47 27.38
CA ASP A 358 9.05 -3.81 27.17
C ASP A 358 8.19 -2.57 27.32
N TYR A 359 7.05 -2.56 26.63
CA TYR A 359 6.05 -1.51 26.79
C TYR A 359 4.65 -2.08 26.56
N THR A 360 3.66 -1.36 27.07
CA THR A 360 2.25 -1.76 27.01
C THR A 360 1.41 -0.62 26.47
N ASP A 361 0.45 -0.95 25.61
CA ASP A 361 -0.60 -0.08 25.07
C ASP A 361 -0.08 1.25 24.51
N LYS A 362 1.03 1.19 23.78
CA LYS A 362 1.54 2.33 23.02
C LYS A 362 0.60 2.61 21.86
N LEU A 363 -0.02 3.78 21.83
CA LEU A 363 -0.84 4.22 20.70
C LEU A 363 0.03 4.32 19.43
N LEU A 364 -0.29 3.52 18.42
CA LEU A 364 0.36 3.56 17.11
C LEU A 364 -0.38 4.46 16.13
N PHE A 365 -1.72 4.38 16.15
CA PHE A 365 -2.56 5.06 15.18
C PHE A 365 -3.90 5.43 15.81
N ALA A 366 -4.41 6.59 15.43
CA ALA A 366 -5.76 7.01 15.72
C ALA A 366 -6.47 7.31 14.40
N GLY A 367 -7.44 6.44 14.08
CA GLY A 367 -8.28 6.52 12.89
C GLY A 367 -9.00 7.86 12.77
N HIS A 368 -9.12 8.31 11.51
CA HIS A 368 -9.81 9.53 11.14
C HIS A 368 -11.31 9.31 11.02
#